data_AF-A0A5P0ZPA8-F1
#
_entry.id   AF-A0A5P0ZPA8-F1
#
_cell.length_a   1.000
_cell.length_b   1.000
_cell.length_c   1.000
_cell.angle_alpha   90.00
_cell.angle_beta   90.00
_cell.angle_gamma   90.00
#
_symmetry.space_group_name_H-M   'P 1'
#
loop_
_entity.id
_entity.type
_entity.pdbx_description
1 polymer ?
#
loop_
_entity_poly.entity_id
_entity_poly.type
_entity_poly.pdbx_seq_one_letter_code
_entity_poly.pdbx_strand_id
1 'polypeptide(L)'
;MELTTSKYRILETNVLLERFVTYNEVFAEYFKTMKVIERGEALRYETYARLQENYLSNIHKFIKLCNSYITKYQLENSLIAEKLNQYFLDLIDGISCLDTDQNQINHPKLEEAKQKIKQRQVDFIHTIGFLTK
;
A
#
# COMPACT_ATOMS: atom_id res chain seq x y z
N MET A 1 8.96 -25.32 -24.44
CA MET A 1 9.35 -24.93 -23.06
C MET A 1 8.81 -23.56 -22.63
N GLU A 2 8.30 -22.72 -23.54
CA GLU A 2 7.80 -21.36 -23.21
C GLU A 2 6.39 -21.30 -22.57
N LEU A 3 5.50 -22.24 -22.90
CA LEU A 3 4.12 -22.27 -22.40
C LEU A 3 4.02 -22.42 -20.87
N THR A 4 4.96 -23.13 -20.25
CA THR A 4 5.06 -23.33 -18.80
C THR A 4 5.51 -22.07 -18.08
N THR A 5 6.46 -21.32 -18.65
CA THR A 5 6.98 -20.05 -18.11
C THR A 5 5.90 -18.97 -18.11
N SER A 6 5.07 -18.93 -19.15
CA SER A 6 3.94 -17.99 -19.25
C SER A 6 2.84 -18.27 -18.20
N LYS A 7 2.41 -19.54 -18.05
CA LYS A 7 1.41 -19.91 -17.03
C LYS A 7 1.88 -19.63 -15.60
N TYR A 8 3.15 -19.90 -15.31
CA TYR A 8 3.73 -19.63 -13.99
C TYR A 8 3.76 -18.13 -13.69
N ARG A 9 4.13 -17.30 -14.67
CA ARG A 9 4.09 -15.84 -14.55
C ARG A 9 2.69 -15.30 -14.30
N ILE A 10 1.67 -15.83 -14.99
CA ILE A 10 0.27 -15.44 -14.75
C ILE A 10 -0.15 -15.77 -13.32
N LEU A 11 0.18 -16.98 -12.83
CA LEU A 11 -0.12 -17.38 -11.45
C LEU A 11 0.54 -16.45 -10.44
N GLU A 12 1.82 -16.14 -10.60
CA GLU A 12 2.52 -15.23 -9.69
C GLU A 12 2.03 -13.78 -9.77
N THR A 13 1.58 -13.34 -10.94
CA THR A 13 0.90 -12.04 -11.10
C THR A 13 -0.40 -12.00 -10.29
N ASN A 14 -1.19 -13.08 -10.35
CA ASN A 14 -2.43 -13.19 -9.56
C ASN A 14 -2.14 -13.20 -8.06
N VAL A 15 -1.10 -13.92 -7.62
CA VAL A 15 -0.65 -13.91 -6.22
C VAL A 15 -0.22 -12.50 -5.80
N LEU A 16 0.52 -11.78 -6.64
CA LEU A 16 0.89 -10.39 -6.36
C LEU A 16 -0.36 -9.49 -6.23
N LEU A 17 -1.34 -9.64 -7.12
CA LEU A 17 -2.59 -8.89 -7.08
C LEU A 17 -3.41 -9.18 -5.83
N GLU A 18 -3.52 -10.43 -5.42
CA GLU A 18 -4.17 -10.82 -4.17
C GLU A 18 -3.49 -10.15 -2.97
N ARG A 19 -2.16 -10.24 -2.90
CA ARG A 19 -1.38 -9.59 -1.85
C ARG A 19 -1.54 -8.07 -1.88
N PHE A 20 -1.60 -7.47 -3.07
CA PHE A 20 -1.85 -6.03 -3.23
C PHE A 20 -3.19 -5.63 -2.63
N VAL A 21 -4.27 -6.36 -2.91
CA VAL A 21 -5.59 -6.12 -2.32
C VAL A 21 -5.54 -6.28 -0.79
N THR A 22 -4.90 -7.33 -0.27
CA THR A 22 -4.76 -7.53 1.18
C THR A 22 -4.03 -6.37 1.86
N TYR A 23 -2.90 -5.91 1.30
CA TYR A 23 -2.16 -4.80 1.88
C TYR A 23 -2.94 -3.49 1.80
N ASN A 24 -3.75 -3.28 0.77
CA ASN A 24 -4.63 -2.10 0.68
C ASN A 24 -5.65 -2.06 1.82
N GLU A 25 -6.20 -3.21 2.22
CA GLU A 25 -7.06 -3.31 3.39
C GLU A 25 -6.28 -2.98 4.66
N VAL A 26 -5.07 -3.51 4.83
CA VAL A 26 -4.19 -3.19 5.97
C VAL A 26 -3.92 -1.68 6.05
N PHE A 27 -3.67 -1.02 4.93
CA PHE A 27 -3.44 0.43 4.89
C PHE A 27 -4.73 1.23 5.09
N ALA A 28 -5.89 0.71 4.70
CA ALA A 28 -7.18 1.33 5.01
C ALA A 28 -7.51 1.23 6.51
N GLU A 29 -7.17 0.10 7.14
CA GLU A 29 -7.33 -0.08 8.59
C GLU A 29 -6.50 0.92 9.40
N TYR A 30 -5.31 1.32 8.92
CA TYR A 30 -4.54 2.41 9.55
C TYR A 30 -5.37 3.68 9.73
N PHE A 31 -6.01 4.17 8.67
CA PHE A 31 -6.85 5.38 8.74
C PHE A 31 -8.12 5.18 9.55
N LYS A 32 -8.67 3.96 9.61
CA LYS A 32 -9.83 3.66 10.46
C LYS A 32 -9.44 3.68 11.93
N THR A 33 -8.33 3.06 12.28
CA THR A 33 -7.81 3.00 13.66
C THR A 33 -7.47 4.39 14.19
N MET A 34 -6.99 5.31 13.35
CA MET A 34 -6.82 6.71 13.75
C MET A 34 -8.11 7.31 14.34
N LYS A 35 -9.25 7.09 13.68
CA LYS A 35 -10.56 7.60 14.13
C LYS A 35 -11.02 6.88 15.40
N VAL A 36 -10.71 5.60 15.56
CA VAL A 36 -11.00 4.84 16.80
C VAL A 36 -10.22 5.40 17.99
N ILE A 37 -8.93 5.70 17.80
CA ILE A 37 -8.09 6.36 18.83
C ILE A 37 -8.63 7.76 19.13
N GLU A 38 -8.97 8.55 18.11
CA GLU A 38 -9.51 9.91 18.28
C GLU A 38 -10.79 9.94 19.12
N ARG A 39 -11.66 8.94 18.95
CA ARG A 39 -12.89 8.77 19.73
C ARG A 39 -12.67 8.24 21.15
N GLY A 40 -11.44 7.86 21.51
CA GLY A 40 -11.14 7.22 22.79
C GLY A 40 -11.66 5.79 22.90
N GLU A 41 -11.96 5.13 21.78
CA GLU A 41 -12.52 3.77 21.72
C GLU A 41 -11.43 2.70 21.59
N ALA A 42 -10.16 3.11 21.43
CA ALA A 42 -9.05 2.20 21.26
C ALA A 42 -8.62 1.54 22.57
N LEU A 43 -7.95 0.38 22.46
CA LEU A 43 -7.32 -0.27 23.61
C LEU A 43 -6.21 0.63 24.17
N ARG A 44 -5.98 0.58 25.48
CA ARG A 44 -5.03 1.47 26.19
C ARG A 44 -3.61 1.52 25.60
N TYR A 45 -3.17 0.47 24.92
CA TYR A 45 -1.83 0.38 24.35
C TYR A 45 -1.76 0.82 22.88
N GLU A 46 -2.90 1.08 22.24
CA GLU A 46 -2.98 1.50 20.85
C GLU A 46 -2.85 3.03 20.80
N THR A 47 -1.65 3.50 20.49
CA THR A 47 -1.31 4.93 20.42
C THR A 47 -1.03 5.34 18.98
N TYR A 48 -1.11 6.64 18.69
CA TYR A 48 -0.77 7.18 17.38
C TYR A 48 0.66 6.86 16.94
N ALA A 49 1.64 6.95 17.86
CA ALA A 49 3.02 6.57 17.58
C ALA A 49 3.15 5.09 17.17
N ARG A 50 2.55 4.18 17.94
CA ARG A 50 2.56 2.74 17.65
C ARG A 50 1.85 2.43 16.32
N LEU A 51 0.73 3.10 16.06
CA LEU A 51 -0.02 2.95 14.82
C LEU A 51 0.81 3.38 13.60
N GLN A 52 1.53 4.49 13.69
CA GLN A 52 2.44 4.98 12.64
C GLN A 52 3.62 4.03 12.41
N GLU A 53 4.24 3.51 13.47
CA GLU A 53 5.32 2.52 13.36
C GLU A 53 4.86 1.23 12.66
N ASN A 54 3.67 0.74 13.03
CA ASN A 54 3.05 -0.43 12.41
C ASN A 54 2.77 -0.20 10.92
N TYR A 55 2.28 0.99 10.58
CA TYR A 55 2.00 1.37 9.20
C TYR A 55 3.27 1.40 8.33
N LEU A 56 4.33 2.06 8.80
CA LEU A 56 5.63 2.08 8.15
C LEU A 56 6.24 0.68 7.99
N SER A 57 6.15 -0.15 9.04
CA SER A 57 6.60 -1.54 8.99
C SER A 57 5.88 -2.34 7.91
N ASN A 58 4.56 -2.15 7.77
CA ASN A 58 3.76 -2.80 6.73
C ASN A 58 4.09 -2.27 5.32
N ILE A 59 4.31 -0.97 5.15
CA ILE A 59 4.78 -0.39 3.87
C ILE A 59 6.11 -1.03 3.47
N HIS A 60 7.08 -1.10 4.38
CA HIS A 60 8.39 -1.67 4.10
C HIS A 60 8.33 -3.15 3.69
N LYS A 61 7.52 -3.95 4.41
CA LYS A 61 7.29 -5.36 4.04
C LYS A 61 6.67 -5.47 2.66
N PHE A 62 5.73 -4.58 2.34
CA PHE A 62 5.06 -4.62 1.05
C PHE A 62 5.96 -4.20 -0.11
N ILE A 63 6.77 -3.15 0.06
CA ILE A 63 7.81 -2.73 -0.89
C ILE A 63 8.74 -3.91 -1.20
N LYS A 64 9.21 -4.65 -0.18
CA LYS A 64 10.06 -5.83 -0.39
C LYS A 64 9.39 -6.90 -1.23
N LEU A 65 8.12 -7.19 -0.96
CA LEU A 65 7.34 -8.17 -1.73
C LEU A 65 7.22 -7.75 -3.20
N CYS A 66 6.83 -6.49 -3.45
CA CYS A 66 6.69 -5.95 -4.80
C CYS A 66 8.04 -5.91 -5.54
N ASN A 67 9.10 -5.46 -4.91
CA ASN A 67 10.43 -5.41 -5.51
C ASN A 67 10.96 -6.80 -5.86
N SER A 68 10.69 -7.81 -5.03
CA SER A 68 11.03 -9.20 -5.36
C SER A 68 10.37 -9.66 -6.66
N TYR A 69 9.12 -9.26 -6.91
CA TYR A 69 8.42 -9.57 -8.16
C TYR A 69 9.00 -8.77 -9.34
N ILE A 70 9.20 -7.46 -9.15
CA ILE A 70 9.75 -6.57 -10.18
C ILE A 70 11.10 -7.09 -10.67
N THR A 71 12.01 -7.41 -9.75
CA THR A 71 13.35 -7.91 -10.11
C THR A 71 13.32 -9.31 -10.72
N LYS A 72 12.47 -10.20 -10.23
CA LYS A 72 12.31 -11.54 -10.81
C LYS A 72 11.94 -11.48 -12.30
N TYR A 73 11.13 -10.50 -12.68
CA TYR A 73 10.62 -10.33 -14.04
C TYR A 73 11.29 -9.20 -14.82
N GLN A 74 12.38 -8.62 -14.30
CA GLN A 74 13.15 -7.54 -14.92
C GLN A 74 12.29 -6.32 -15.32
N LEU A 75 11.39 -5.92 -14.42
CA LEU A 75 10.38 -4.87 -14.64
C LEU A 75 10.81 -3.49 -14.11
N GLU A 76 12.06 -3.29 -13.72
CA GLU A 76 12.55 -2.09 -13.02
C GLU A 76 12.28 -0.79 -13.81
N ASN A 77 12.43 -0.84 -15.14
CA ASN A 77 12.22 0.30 -16.03
C ASN A 77 10.81 0.31 -16.65
N SER A 78 9.88 -0.49 -16.10
CA SER A 78 8.52 -0.59 -16.62
C SER A 78 7.58 0.43 -15.98
N LEU A 79 6.47 0.70 -16.67
CA LEU A 79 5.36 1.48 -16.12
C LEU A 79 4.80 0.86 -14.81
N ILE A 80 4.90 -0.46 -14.63
CA ILE A 80 4.42 -1.14 -13.42
C ILE A 80 5.27 -0.72 -12.21
N ALA A 81 6.60 -0.69 -12.36
CA ALA A 81 7.49 -0.24 -11.31
C ALA A 81 7.27 1.24 -10.99
N GLU A 82 7.07 2.08 -12.02
CA GLU A 82 6.75 3.50 -11.81
C GLU A 82 5.45 3.68 -11.02
N LYS A 83 4.37 2.97 -11.39
CA LYS A 83 3.08 3.07 -10.71
C LYS A 83 3.12 2.54 -9.28
N LEU A 84 3.88 1.48 -9.02
CA LEU A 84 4.14 1.02 -7.65
C LEU A 84 4.90 2.06 -6.83
N ASN A 85 5.93 2.68 -7.40
CA ASN A 85 6.67 3.73 -6.70
C ASN A 85 5.78 4.92 -6.35
N GLN A 86 4.95 5.39 -7.29
CA GLN A 86 3.96 6.44 -7.03
C GLN A 86 3.00 6.03 -5.91
N TYR A 87 2.54 4.78 -5.91
CA TYR A 87 1.70 4.25 -4.83
C TYR A 87 2.40 4.27 -3.46
N PHE A 88 3.66 3.84 -3.39
CA PHE A 88 4.42 3.84 -2.13
C PHE A 88 4.72 5.24 -1.61
N LEU A 89 5.01 6.20 -2.50
CA LEU A 89 5.17 7.60 -2.10
C LEU A 89 3.89 8.14 -1.47
N ASP A 90 2.72 7.92 -2.10
CA ASP A 90 1.44 8.38 -1.57
C ASP A 90 1.07 7.67 -0.24
N LEU A 91 1.47 6.40 -0.04
CA LEU A 91 1.35 5.72 1.26
C LEU A 91 2.22 6.38 2.34
N ILE A 92 3.48 6.67 2.04
CA ILE A 92 4.42 7.30 2.99
C ILE A 92 3.94 8.72 3.34
N ASP A 93 3.56 9.50 2.33
CA ASP A 93 3.04 10.87 2.51
C ASP A 93 1.73 10.89 3.31
N GLY A 94 0.95 9.81 3.24
CA GLY A 94 -0.26 9.63 4.05
C GLY A 94 -0.01 9.69 5.55
N ILE A 95 1.23 9.51 6.03
CA ILE A 95 1.57 9.67 7.45
C ILE A 95 1.47 11.12 7.90
N SER A 96 1.65 12.08 6.99
CA SER A 96 1.61 13.52 7.29
C SER A 96 0.24 14.04 7.75
N CYS A 97 -0.79 13.18 7.72
CA CYS A 97 -2.09 13.50 8.32
C CYS A 97 -2.13 13.31 9.84
N LEU A 98 -1.10 12.70 10.45
CA LEU A 98 -1.01 12.45 11.87
C LEU A 98 0.13 13.24 12.51
N ASP A 99 -0.19 14.05 13.51
CA ASP A 99 0.78 14.70 14.39
C ASP A 99 0.87 13.89 15.69
N THR A 100 1.93 13.10 15.81
CA THR A 100 2.16 12.24 16.98
C THR A 100 2.63 13.00 18.21
N ASP A 101 3.26 14.17 18.04
CA ASP A 101 3.72 15.00 19.16
C ASP A 101 2.54 15.71 19.84
N GLN A 102 1.56 16.16 19.04
CA GLN A 102 0.36 16.82 19.54
C GLN A 102 -0.83 15.87 19.74
N ASN A 103 -0.70 14.60 19.36
CA ASN A 103 -1.80 13.62 19.30
C ASN A 103 -3.02 14.13 18.53
N GLN A 104 -2.79 14.72 17.35
CA GLN A 104 -3.84 15.33 16.53
C GLN A 104 -3.87 14.76 15.12
N ILE A 105 -5.08 14.71 14.56
CA ILE A 105 -5.32 14.30 13.17
C ILE A 105 -5.65 15.54 12.34
N ASN A 106 -4.93 15.72 11.24
CA ASN A 106 -5.30 16.65 10.18
C ASN A 106 -6.29 15.97 9.23
N HIS A 107 -7.59 16.15 9.51
CA HIS A 107 -8.68 15.55 8.73
C HIS A 107 -8.65 15.88 7.23
N PRO A 108 -8.40 17.14 6.80
CA PRO A 108 -8.24 17.45 5.38
C PRO A 108 -7.15 16.61 4.70
N LYS A 109 -5.95 16.54 5.30
CA LYS A 109 -4.84 15.72 4.77
C LYS A 109 -5.16 14.23 4.77
N LEU A 110 -5.90 13.75 5.78
CA LEU A 110 -6.32 12.36 5.88
C LEU A 110 -7.23 11.97 4.71
N GLU A 111 -8.25 12.78 4.42
CA GLU A 111 -9.17 12.48 3.32
C GLU A 111 -8.49 12.66 1.95
N GLU A 112 -7.58 13.64 1.81
CA GLU A 112 -6.74 13.78 0.61
C GLU A 112 -5.85 12.55 0.38
N ALA A 113 -5.15 12.08 1.43
CA ALA A 113 -4.29 10.91 1.35
C ALA A 113 -5.08 9.66 0.93
N LYS A 114 -6.25 9.42 1.54
CA LYS A 114 -7.14 8.30 1.17
C LYS A 114 -7.56 8.35 -0.30
N GLN A 115 -7.87 9.54 -0.81
CA GLN A 115 -8.23 9.72 -2.22
C GLN A 115 -7.06 9.43 -3.16
N LYS A 116 -5.86 9.98 -2.88
CA LYS A 116 -4.65 9.75 -3.66
C LYS A 116 -4.27 8.27 -3.69
N ILE A 117 -4.19 7.63 -2.52
CA ILE A 117 -3.89 6.21 -2.37
C ILE A 117 -4.87 5.37 -3.19
N LYS A 118 -6.18 5.64 -3.08
CA LYS A 118 -7.21 4.93 -3.86
C LYS A 118 -7.04 5.11 -5.36
N GLN A 119 -6.72 6.33 -5.82
CA GLN A 119 -6.47 6.58 -7.24
C GLN A 119 -5.26 5.79 -7.73
N ARG A 120 -4.15 5.78 -6.99
CA ARG A 120 -2.95 5.01 -7.33
C ARG A 120 -3.18 3.50 -7.35
N GLN A 121 -4.05 2.99 -6.48
CA GLN A 121 -4.46 1.58 -6.52
C GLN A 121 -5.13 1.23 -7.84
N VAL A 122 -6.07 2.07 -8.30
CA VAL A 122 -6.75 1.89 -9.59
C VAL A 122 -5.74 1.95 -10.74
N ASP A 123 -4.85 2.95 -10.74
CA ASP A 123 -3.83 3.12 -11.77
C ASP A 123 -2.92 1.88 -11.87
N PHE A 124 -2.49 1.34 -10.72
CA PHE A 124 -1.66 0.14 -10.67
C PHE A 124 -2.39 -1.11 -11.18
N ILE A 125 -3.62 -1.36 -10.70
CA ILE A 125 -4.42 -2.52 -11.11
C ILE A 125 -4.68 -2.49 -12.61
N HIS A 126 -4.98 -1.32 -13.18
CA HIS A 126 -5.16 -1.17 -14.62
C HIS A 126 -3.86 -1.46 -15.38
N THR A 127 -2.72 -0.98 -14.88
CA THR A 127 -1.41 -1.17 -15.51
C THR A 127 -1.01 -2.64 -15.53
N ILE A 128 -1.17 -3.35 -14.42
CA ILE A 128 -0.79 -4.77 -14.32
C ILE A 128 -1.77 -5.70 -15.04
N GLY A 129 -3.05 -5.32 -15.16
CA GLY A 129 -4.05 -6.05 -15.93
C GLY A 129 -3.71 -6.17 -17.44
N PHE A 130 -2.81 -5.34 -17.97
CA PHE A 130 -2.27 -5.50 -19.32
C PHE A 130 -1.29 -6.67 -19.45
N LEU A 131 -0.65 -7.14 -18.36
CA LEU A 131 0.23 -8.31 -18.40
C LEU A 131 -0.52 -9.65 -18.43
N THR A 132 -1.82 -9.62 -18.11
CA THR A 132 -2.67 -10.82 -18.05
C THR A 132 -3.56 -11.01 -19.29
N LYS A 133 -3.50 -10.08 -20.25
CA LYS A 133 -4.15 -10.19 -21.57
C LYS A 133 -3.19 -10.81 -22.58
#